data_AF-A0A0A1UKS7-F1
#
_entry.id   AF-A0A0A1UKS7-F1
#
_cell.length_a   1.000
_cell.length_b   1.000
_cell.length_c   1.000
_cell.angle_alpha   90.00
_cell.angle_beta   90.00
_cell.angle_gamma   90.00
#
_symmetry.space_group_name_H-M   'P 1'
#
loop_
_entity.id
_entity.type
_entity.pdbx_description
1 polymer ?
#
loop_
_entity_poly.entity_id
_entity_poly.type
_entity_poly.pdbx_seq_one_letter_code
_entity_poly.pdbx_strand_id
1 'polypeptide(L)'
;MWSHNDTYNWAKQTLTSKDEAYIRKEARRIDGSGENKKLRTEMNTALEERAAIGKAKQEKSTARQETKKFKLAGVQLKQQATYDELFNMKVSDLDLQIDKLREAGDKRVRPKSTLRNKDAKVKEILEGMKRRKSLGITVISEAQSYENPEPESAEPALPEDMELYHPDEVVF
;
A
#
# COMPACT_ATOMS: atom_id res chain seq x y z
N MET A 1 4.54 -4.82 31.46
CA MET A 1 3.81 -3.65 31.99
C MET A 1 4.84 -2.74 32.65
N TRP A 2 5.22 -1.62 32.04
CA TRP A 2 6.18 -0.70 32.67
C TRP A 2 5.47 0.03 33.82
N SER A 3 5.99 -0.13 35.04
CA SER A 3 5.48 0.60 36.21
C SER A 3 5.59 2.09 35.93
N HIS A 4 4.48 2.82 36.12
CA HIS A 4 4.48 4.28 36.00
C HIS A 4 5.59 4.84 36.88
N ASN A 5 6.52 5.56 36.26
CA ASN A 5 7.65 6.16 36.95
C ASN A 5 7.09 7.21 37.91
N ASP A 6 7.24 7.03 39.22
CA ASP A 6 6.69 7.93 40.24
C ASP A 6 7.57 9.18 40.44
N THR A 7 7.99 9.76 39.31
CA THR A 7 8.91 10.89 39.24
C THR A 7 8.33 12.14 39.87
N TYR A 8 7.02 12.30 39.86
CA TYR A 8 6.35 13.42 40.52
C TYR A 8 6.45 13.34 42.05
N ASN A 9 6.11 12.19 42.66
CA ASN A 9 6.20 12.07 44.12
C ASN A 9 7.66 12.06 44.59
N TRP A 10 8.56 11.41 43.84
CA TRP A 10 9.99 11.47 44.12
C TRP A 10 10.52 12.90 44.08
N ALA A 11 10.21 13.67 43.03
CA ALA A 11 10.67 15.06 42.91
C ALA A 11 10.17 15.92 44.07
N LYS A 12 8.91 15.73 44.48
CA LYS A 12 8.31 16.48 45.60
C LYS A 12 8.93 16.17 46.96
N GLN A 13 9.41 14.94 47.17
CA GLN A 13 10.06 14.52 48.42
C GLN A 13 11.56 14.85 48.46
N THR A 14 12.22 14.89 47.29
CA THR A 14 13.69 14.87 47.22
C THR A 14 14.28 16.22 46.81
N LEU A 15 13.57 17.03 46.02
CA LEU A 15 14.08 18.33 45.57
C LEU A 15 13.88 19.40 46.64
N THR A 16 14.95 20.14 46.92
CA THR A 16 14.86 21.33 47.78
C THR A 16 14.45 22.55 46.95
N SER A 17 14.02 23.62 47.63
CA SER A 17 13.66 24.88 46.94
C SER A 17 14.81 25.49 46.12
N LYS A 18 16.08 25.21 46.51
CA LYS A 18 17.25 25.63 45.73
C LYS A 18 17.39 24.83 44.45
N ASP A 19 17.15 23.52 44.51
CA ASP A 19 17.19 22.64 43.35
C ASP A 19 16.08 23.02 42.37
N GLU A 20 14.86 23.27 42.87
CA GLU A 20 13.77 23.76 42.04
C GLU A 20 14.09 25.10 41.37
N ALA A 21 14.68 26.05 42.10
CA ALA A 21 15.05 27.36 41.55
C ALA A 21 16.13 27.21 40.46
N TYR A 22 17.10 26.32 40.67
CA TYR A 22 18.12 26.00 39.68
C TYR A 22 17.52 25.34 38.43
N ILE A 23 16.66 24.32 38.60
CA ILE A 23 15.96 23.64 37.51
C ILE A 23 15.12 24.64 36.70
N ARG A 24 14.36 25.53 37.36
CA ARG A 24 13.57 26.56 36.67
C ARG A 24 14.45 27.53 35.89
N LYS A 25 15.62 27.90 36.43
CA LYS A 25 16.58 28.79 35.75
C LYS A 25 17.16 28.12 34.51
N GLU A 26 17.59 26.87 34.61
CA GLU A 26 18.11 26.10 33.48
C GLU A 26 17.04 25.81 32.44
N ALA A 27 15.82 25.43 32.85
CA ALA A 27 14.70 25.25 31.93
C ALA A 27 14.40 26.52 31.14
N ARG A 28 14.35 27.69 31.79
CA ARG A 28 14.18 28.98 31.10
C ARG A 28 15.34 29.31 30.17
N ARG A 29 16.57 28.96 30.53
CA ARG A 29 17.76 29.15 29.67
C ARG A 29 17.65 28.30 28.41
N ILE A 30 17.25 27.03 28.56
CA ILE A 30 17.04 26.09 27.45
C ILE A 30 15.88 26.57 26.58
N ASP A 31 14.75 26.97 27.17
CA ASP A 31 13.60 27.50 26.42
C ASP A 31 13.95 28.81 25.69
N GLY A 32 14.72 29.69 26.34
CA GLY A 32 15.20 30.94 25.77
C GLY A 32 16.25 30.77 24.66
N SER A 33 16.98 29.64 24.62
CA SER A 33 17.95 29.33 23.56
C SER A 33 17.28 29.10 22.20
N GLY A 34 15.99 28.73 22.19
CA GLY A 34 15.26 28.39 20.98
C GLY A 34 15.71 27.10 20.28
N GLU A 35 16.70 26.38 20.81
CA GLU A 35 17.23 25.14 20.22
C GLU A 35 16.16 24.05 20.15
N ASN A 36 15.37 23.88 21.22
CA ASN A 36 14.24 22.95 21.23
C ASN A 36 13.19 23.29 20.16
N LYS A 37 12.97 24.59 19.89
CA LYS A 37 12.07 25.02 18.83
C LYS A 37 12.62 24.65 17.46
N LYS A 38 13.92 24.88 17.22
CA LYS A 38 14.62 24.49 15.98
C LYS A 38 14.54 22.99 15.75
N LEU A 39 14.84 22.18 16.77
CA LEU A 39 14.79 20.73 16.68
C LEU A 39 13.37 20.22 16.35
N ARG A 40 12.34 20.81 16.98
CA ARG A 40 10.94 20.49 16.65
C ARG A 40 10.59 20.88 15.21
N THR A 41 11.03 22.05 14.74
CA THR A 41 10.78 22.47 13.35
C THR A 41 11.49 21.56 12.37
N GLU A 42 12.75 21.21 12.60
CA GLU A 42 13.52 20.29 11.74
C GLU A 42 12.88 18.90 11.67
N MET A 43 12.47 18.37 12.82
CA MET A 43 11.76 17.10 12.89
C MET A 43 10.43 17.15 12.13
N ASN A 44 9.64 18.21 12.29
CA ASN A 44 8.39 18.38 11.56
C ASN A 44 8.63 18.50 10.05
N THR A 45 9.62 19.28 9.62
CA THR A 45 9.97 19.40 8.20
C THR A 45 10.38 18.06 7.60
N ALA A 46 11.17 17.26 8.31
CA ALA A 46 11.57 15.93 7.84
C ALA A 46 10.37 14.96 7.74
N LEU A 47 9.40 15.06 8.65
CA LEU A 47 8.16 14.29 8.59
C LEU A 47 7.29 14.73 7.40
N GLU A 48 7.15 16.03 7.16
CA GLU A 48 6.42 16.58 6.02
C GLU A 48 7.03 16.14 4.69
N GLU A 49 8.37 16.19 4.57
CA GLU A 49 9.08 15.71 3.39
C GLU A 49 8.84 14.22 3.12
N ARG A 50 8.93 13.38 4.17
CA ARG A 50 8.62 11.95 4.08
C ARG A 50 7.18 11.71 3.66
N ALA A 51 6.23 12.46 4.23
CA ALA A 51 4.82 12.37 3.86
C ALA A 51 4.59 12.79 2.40
N ALA A 52 5.24 13.85 1.93
CA ALA A 52 5.17 14.29 0.54
C ALA A 52 5.72 13.24 -0.43
N ILE A 53 6.88 12.63 -0.10
CA ILE A 53 7.45 11.52 -0.88
C ILE A 53 6.48 10.33 -0.90
N GLY A 54 5.86 10.01 0.24
CA GLY A 54 4.85 8.95 0.36
C GLY A 54 3.66 9.20 -0.55
N LYS A 55 3.07 10.40 -0.49
CA LYS A 55 1.96 10.82 -1.36
C LYS A 55 2.33 10.73 -2.85
N ALA A 56 3.50 11.22 -3.23
CA ALA A 56 3.96 11.15 -4.61
C ALA A 56 4.17 9.71 -5.11
N LYS A 57 4.64 8.80 -4.24
CA LYS A 57 4.73 7.36 -4.57
C LYS A 57 3.35 6.72 -4.71
N GLN A 58 2.42 7.08 -3.83
CA GLN A 58 1.05 6.58 -3.86
C GLN A 58 0.33 7.01 -5.14
N GLU A 59 0.40 8.28 -5.51
CA GLU A 59 -0.18 8.82 -6.74
C GLU A 59 0.40 8.14 -8.00
N LYS A 60 1.72 7.92 -8.04
CA LYS A 60 2.34 7.16 -9.14
C LYS A 60 1.84 5.72 -9.20
N SER A 61 1.57 5.10 -8.05
CA SER A 61 1.02 3.74 -7.98
C SER A 61 -0.42 3.69 -8.46
N THR A 62 -1.28 4.61 -8.00
CA THR A 62 -2.69 4.67 -8.42
C THR A 62 -2.79 4.94 -9.92
N ALA A 63 -2.03 5.89 -10.46
CA ALA A 63 -1.98 6.16 -11.89
C ALA A 63 -1.54 4.93 -12.71
N ARG A 64 -0.57 4.15 -12.23
CA ARG A 64 -0.16 2.88 -12.87
C ARG A 64 -1.26 1.82 -12.81
N GLN A 65 -2.02 1.75 -11.71
CA GLN A 65 -3.13 0.82 -11.59
C GLN A 65 -4.28 1.22 -12.51
N GLU A 66 -4.65 2.50 -12.56
CA GLU A 66 -5.69 3.03 -13.44
C GLU A 66 -5.36 2.82 -14.91
N THR A 67 -4.14 3.15 -15.33
CA THR A 67 -3.70 2.90 -16.71
C THR A 67 -3.70 1.41 -17.06
N LYS A 68 -3.38 0.52 -16.10
CA LYS A 68 -3.49 -0.93 -16.29
C LYS A 68 -4.95 -1.37 -16.43
N LYS A 69 -5.84 -0.89 -15.55
CA LYS A 69 -7.29 -1.18 -15.61
C LYS A 69 -7.87 -0.71 -16.93
N PHE A 70 -7.56 0.51 -17.37
CA PHE A 70 -8.02 1.04 -18.65
C PHE A 70 -7.56 0.19 -19.84
N LYS A 71 -6.28 -0.23 -19.85
CA LYS A 71 -5.75 -1.14 -20.88
C LYS A 71 -6.47 -2.48 -20.90
N LEU A 72 -6.84 -3.02 -19.73
CA LEU A 72 -7.53 -4.30 -19.63
C LEU A 72 -9.03 -4.19 -19.89
N ALA A 73 -9.66 -3.02 -19.70
CA ALA A 73 -11.08 -2.80 -19.93
C ALA A 73 -11.48 -3.11 -21.39
N GLY A 74 -10.63 -2.73 -22.37
CA GLY A 74 -10.85 -3.03 -23.79
C GLY A 74 -10.52 -4.48 -24.20
N VAL A 75 -9.93 -5.29 -23.33
CA VAL A 75 -9.53 -6.67 -23.64
C VAL A 75 -10.67 -7.63 -23.32
N GLN A 76 -11.24 -8.24 -24.37
CA GLN A 76 -12.21 -9.33 -24.22
C GLN A 76 -11.50 -10.66 -23.98
N LEU A 77 -11.95 -11.41 -22.96
CA LEU A 77 -11.43 -12.74 -22.66
C LEU A 77 -12.00 -13.76 -23.66
N LYS A 78 -11.14 -14.52 -24.36
CA LYS A 78 -11.58 -15.53 -25.32
C LYS A 78 -12.02 -16.83 -24.64
N GLN A 79 -13.22 -16.86 -24.08
CA GLN A 79 -13.71 -17.96 -23.22
C GLN A 79 -13.71 -19.38 -23.84
N GLN A 80 -13.72 -19.49 -25.17
CA GLN A 80 -13.79 -20.76 -25.91
C GLN A 80 -12.60 -20.97 -26.85
N ALA A 81 -11.46 -20.32 -26.61
CA ALA A 81 -10.30 -20.47 -27.48
C ALA A 81 -9.71 -21.90 -27.41
N THR A 82 -9.32 -22.42 -28.58
CA THR A 82 -8.56 -23.68 -28.68
C THR A 82 -7.07 -23.46 -28.44
N TYR A 83 -6.32 -24.53 -28.23
CA TYR A 83 -4.86 -24.44 -28.07
C TYR A 83 -4.22 -23.79 -29.31
N ASP A 84 -4.61 -24.21 -30.51
CA ASP A 84 -4.03 -23.71 -31.76
C ASP A 84 -4.34 -22.23 -31.99
N GLU A 85 -5.56 -21.79 -31.65
CA GLU A 85 -5.92 -20.37 -31.70
C GLU A 85 -5.04 -19.52 -30.77
N LEU A 86 -4.83 -19.96 -29.53
CA LEU A 86 -3.97 -19.27 -28.57
C LEU A 86 -2.50 -19.34 -28.99
N PHE A 87 -2.07 -20.48 -29.53
CA PHE A 87 -0.70 -20.66 -29.99
C PHE A 87 -0.38 -19.78 -31.20
N ASN A 88 -1.37 -19.41 -32.02
CA ASN A 88 -1.21 -18.49 -33.14
C ASN A 88 -1.25 -17.00 -32.72
N MET A 89 -1.73 -16.67 -31.52
CA MET A 89 -1.76 -15.30 -31.03
C MET A 89 -0.36 -14.73 -30.74
N LYS A 90 -0.24 -13.39 -30.73
CA LYS A 90 0.99 -12.73 -30.28
C LYS A 90 1.19 -12.95 -28.79
N VAL A 91 2.44 -13.03 -28.35
CA VAL A 91 2.78 -13.18 -26.91
C VAL A 91 2.22 -12.00 -26.09
N SER A 92 2.19 -10.80 -26.66
CA SER A 92 1.56 -9.62 -26.05
C SER A 92 0.08 -9.84 -25.73
N ASP A 93 -0.64 -10.52 -26.63
CA ASP A 93 -2.08 -10.72 -26.48
C ASP A 93 -2.34 -11.85 -25.47
N LEU A 94 -1.50 -12.88 -25.44
CA LEU A 94 -1.53 -13.91 -24.40
C LEU A 94 -1.27 -13.32 -23.02
N ASP A 95 -0.33 -12.39 -22.91
CA ASP A 95 -0.05 -11.67 -21.66
C ASP A 95 -1.25 -10.84 -21.19
N LEU A 96 -1.99 -10.22 -22.11
CA LEU A 96 -3.23 -9.52 -21.80
C LEU A 96 -4.35 -10.48 -21.36
N GLN A 97 -4.47 -11.66 -21.97
CA GLN A 97 -5.44 -12.67 -21.54
C GLN A 97 -5.13 -13.18 -20.12
N ILE A 98 -3.86 -13.39 -19.78
CA ILE A 98 -3.41 -13.77 -18.43
C ILE A 98 -3.76 -12.65 -17.43
N ASP A 99 -3.41 -11.40 -17.74
CA ASP A 99 -3.73 -10.28 -16.86
C ASP A 99 -5.25 -10.11 -16.68
N LYS A 100 -6.05 -10.35 -17.74
CA LYS A 100 -7.52 -10.30 -17.68
C LYS A 100 -8.11 -11.43 -16.83
N LEU A 101 -7.57 -12.65 -16.92
CA LEU A 101 -7.99 -13.77 -16.07
C LEU A 101 -7.74 -13.47 -14.58
N ARG A 102 -6.61 -12.83 -14.26
CA ARG A 102 -6.27 -12.42 -12.89
C ARG A 102 -7.14 -11.26 -12.40
N GLU A 103 -7.39 -10.26 -13.24
CA GLU A 103 -8.33 -9.16 -12.93
C GLU A 103 -9.73 -9.70 -12.64
N ALA A 104 -10.16 -10.71 -13.39
CA ALA A 104 -11.48 -11.30 -13.25
C ALA A 104 -11.58 -12.33 -12.10
N GLY A 105 -10.64 -12.31 -11.16
CA GLY A 105 -10.72 -12.96 -9.86
C GLY A 105 -10.01 -14.31 -9.71
N ASP A 106 -9.40 -14.88 -10.76
CA ASP A 106 -8.68 -16.16 -10.63
C ASP A 106 -7.31 -15.96 -9.99
N LYS A 107 -7.23 -16.12 -8.66
CA LYS A 107 -5.99 -16.03 -7.86
C LYS A 107 -4.99 -17.15 -8.18
N ARG A 108 -5.42 -18.25 -8.81
CA ARG A 108 -4.55 -19.37 -9.16
C ARG A 108 -3.78 -19.12 -10.45
N VAL A 109 -4.21 -18.14 -11.26
CA VAL A 109 -3.50 -17.79 -12.50
C VAL A 109 -2.16 -17.14 -12.17
N ARG A 110 -1.11 -17.79 -12.65
CA ARG A 110 0.26 -17.32 -12.44
C ARG A 110 0.51 -15.99 -13.16
N PRO A 111 1.34 -15.08 -12.60
CA PRO A 111 1.73 -13.86 -13.30
C PRO A 111 2.52 -14.19 -14.57
N LYS A 112 2.28 -13.42 -15.64
CA LYS A 112 2.94 -13.58 -16.94
C LYS A 112 4.47 -13.61 -16.91
N SER A 113 5.08 -12.96 -15.91
CA SER A 113 6.54 -12.94 -15.68
C SER A 113 7.11 -14.30 -15.27
N THR A 114 6.29 -15.17 -14.66
CA THR A 114 6.68 -16.55 -14.31
C THR A 114 6.54 -17.51 -15.48
N LEU A 115 5.80 -17.15 -16.52
CA LEU A 115 5.52 -17.97 -17.70
C LEU A 115 6.46 -17.55 -18.83
N ARG A 116 7.68 -18.14 -18.83
CA ARG A 116 8.77 -17.75 -19.73
C ARG A 116 8.47 -18.05 -21.21
N ASN A 117 7.82 -19.16 -21.50
CA ASN A 117 7.60 -19.64 -22.87
C ASN A 117 6.15 -19.46 -23.31
N LYS A 118 5.95 -19.34 -24.62
CA LYS A 118 4.60 -19.17 -25.23
C LYS A 118 3.66 -20.32 -24.87
N ASP A 119 4.12 -21.56 -24.99
CA ASP A 119 3.36 -22.76 -24.61
C ASP A 119 2.88 -22.73 -23.15
N ALA A 120 3.75 -22.29 -22.22
CA ALA A 120 3.37 -22.16 -20.81
C ALA A 120 2.25 -21.12 -20.61
N LYS A 121 2.29 -20.01 -21.34
CA LYS A 121 1.21 -19.00 -21.33
C LYS A 121 -0.10 -19.58 -21.87
N VAL A 122 -0.04 -20.32 -22.99
CA VAL A 122 -1.21 -20.97 -23.58
C VAL A 122 -1.85 -21.98 -22.63
N LYS A 123 -1.04 -22.86 -22.02
CA LYS A 123 -1.50 -23.86 -21.04
C LYS A 123 -2.17 -23.20 -19.83
N GLU A 124 -1.56 -22.16 -19.27
CA GLU A 124 -2.13 -21.43 -18.13
C GLU A 124 -3.49 -20.80 -18.49
N ILE A 125 -3.62 -20.21 -19.67
CA ILE A 125 -4.88 -19.61 -20.14
C ILE A 125 -5.96 -20.68 -20.26
N LEU A 126 -5.65 -21.83 -20.87
CA LEU A 126 -6.59 -22.94 -21.02
C LEU A 126 -7.02 -23.50 -19.65
N GLU A 127 -6.09 -23.66 -18.72
CA GLU A 127 -6.41 -24.10 -17.36
C GLU A 127 -7.27 -23.07 -16.60
N GLY A 128 -6.95 -21.79 -16.70
CA GLY A 128 -7.75 -20.71 -16.11
C GLY A 128 -9.17 -20.68 -16.64
N MET A 129 -9.34 -20.90 -17.96
CA MET A 129 -10.66 -21.03 -18.58
C MET A 129 -11.41 -22.26 -18.09
N LYS A 130 -10.74 -23.42 -17.98
CA LYS A 130 -11.34 -24.65 -17.42
C LYS A 130 -11.83 -24.44 -15.98
N ARG A 131 -11.00 -23.80 -15.14
CA ARG A 131 -11.36 -23.47 -13.75
C ARG A 131 -12.58 -22.55 -13.68
N ARG A 132 -12.63 -21.51 -14.51
CA ARG A 132 -13.80 -20.62 -14.57
C ARG A 132 -15.08 -21.33 -15.01
N LYS A 133 -15.00 -22.20 -16.02
CA LYS A 133 -16.13 -23.02 -16.45
C LYS A 133 -16.63 -23.92 -15.31
N SER A 134 -15.73 -24.53 -14.54
CA SER A 134 -16.13 -25.36 -13.40
C SER A 134 -16.77 -24.59 -12.25
N LEU A 135 -16.47 -23.29 -12.11
CA LEU A 135 -17.05 -22.43 -11.08
C LEU A 135 -18.39 -21.79 -11.50
N GLY A 136 -18.88 -22.06 -12.72
CA GLY A 136 -20.08 -21.41 -13.26
C GLY A 136 -19.91 -19.90 -13.46
N ILE A 137 -18.68 -19.38 -13.40
CA ILE A 137 -18.37 -17.96 -13.59
C ILE A 137 -18.36 -17.68 -15.09
N THR A 138 -19.57 -17.61 -15.65
CA THR A 138 -19.84 -16.95 -16.91
C THR A 138 -19.83 -15.47 -16.61
N VAL A 139 -18.84 -14.74 -17.11
CA VAL A 139 -18.84 -13.28 -16.99
C VAL A 139 -20.06 -12.78 -17.77
N ILE A 140 -21.13 -12.48 -17.03
CA ILE A 140 -22.15 -11.55 -17.49
C ILE A 140 -21.38 -10.28 -17.81
N SER A 141 -21.52 -9.82 -19.05
CA SER A 141 -21.07 -8.53 -19.51
C SER A 141 -21.80 -7.47 -18.68
N GLU A 142 -21.33 -7.21 -17.47
CA GLU A 142 -21.82 -6.11 -16.67
C GLU A 142 -21.32 -4.83 -17.35
N ALA A 143 -22.21 -4.25 -18.15
CA ALA A 143 -22.24 -2.83 -18.40
C ALA A 143 -22.33 -2.14 -17.02
N GLN A 144 -21.19 -1.76 -16.45
CA GLN A 144 -21.19 -0.89 -15.28
C GLN A 144 -21.32 0.54 -15.77
N SER A 145 -22.56 1.00 -15.64
CA SER A 145 -22.96 2.39 -15.53
C SER A 145 -21.95 3.20 -14.73
N TYR A 146 -21.57 4.34 -15.28
CA TYR A 146 -20.93 5.42 -14.55
C TYR A 146 -21.97 6.03 -13.60
N GLU A 147 -22.26 5.37 -12.49
CA GLU A 147 -22.87 6.05 -11.34
C GLU A 147 -21.74 6.52 -10.43
N ASN A 148 -21.47 7.80 -10.59
CA ASN A 148 -20.68 8.65 -9.72
C ASN A 148 -21.26 8.59 -8.30
N PRO A 149 -20.59 8.01 -7.29
CA PRO A 149 -20.97 8.28 -5.92
C PRO A 149 -20.37 9.65 -5.56
N GLU A 150 -21.26 10.59 -5.24
CA GLU A 150 -20.90 11.84 -4.57
C GLU A 150 -19.97 11.56 -3.37
N PRO A 151 -19.09 12.51 -3.01
CA PRO A 151 -18.21 12.35 -1.87
C PRO A 151 -19.00 12.50 -0.57
N GLU A 152 -19.48 11.40 -0.01
CA GLU A 152 -19.88 11.38 1.39
C GLU A 152 -18.65 11.64 2.27
N SER A 153 -18.76 12.71 3.06
CA SER A 153 -17.81 13.20 4.05
C SER A 153 -17.32 12.08 4.97
N ALA A 154 -16.15 11.53 4.67
CA ALA A 154 -15.44 10.62 5.56
C ALA A 154 -14.76 11.41 6.69
N GLU A 155 -15.35 11.36 7.89
CA GLU A 155 -14.62 11.59 9.12
C GLU A 155 -13.37 10.66 9.15
N PRO A 156 -12.20 11.13 9.63
CA PRO A 156 -10.99 10.33 9.60
C PRO A 156 -11.04 9.26 10.68
N ALA A 157 -11.49 8.06 10.31
CA ALA A 157 -11.20 6.85 11.08
C ALA A 157 -9.69 6.58 11.02
N LEU A 158 -9.01 6.82 12.15
CA LEU A 158 -7.61 6.45 12.35
C LEU A 158 -7.46 4.92 12.20
N PRO A 159 -6.47 4.42 11.44
CA PRO A 159 -6.13 3.01 11.49
C PRO A 159 -5.43 2.69 12.81
N GLU A 160 -6.12 1.95 13.69
CA GLU A 160 -5.49 1.14 14.74
C GLU A 160 -4.62 0.05 14.06
N ASP A 161 -3.45 -0.17 14.63
CA ASP A 161 -2.52 -1.28 14.35
C ASP A 161 -1.72 -1.25 13.03
N MET A 162 -0.62 -0.48 13.06
CA MET A 162 0.64 -0.91 12.45
C MET A 162 1.71 -0.97 13.53
N GLU A 163 1.76 -2.12 14.20
CA GLU A 163 2.93 -2.58 14.93
C GLU A 163 4.19 -2.35 14.08
N LEU A 164 5.14 -1.60 14.63
CA LEU A 164 6.51 -1.49 14.13
C LEU A 164 7.13 -2.90 14.10
N TYR A 165 7.04 -3.57 12.95
CA TYR A 165 7.87 -4.72 12.64
C TYR A 165 8.81 -4.35 11.48
N HIS A 166 10.01 -3.90 11.84
CA HIS A 166 11.17 -3.91 10.96
C HIS A 166 12.16 -4.93 11.51
N PRO A 167 12.03 -6.22 11.16
CA PRO A 167 13.14 -7.14 11.34
C PRO A 167 14.14 -6.81 10.24
N ASP A 168 15.41 -6.69 10.62
CA ASP A 168 16.57 -6.59 9.73
C ASP A 168 16.89 -5.20 9.16
N GLU A 169 17.49 -4.35 10.00
CA GLU A 169 18.63 -3.54 9.55
C GLU A 169 19.82 -3.80 10.48
N VAL A 170 20.61 -4.82 10.12
CA VAL A 170 21.97 -5.01 10.61
C VAL A 170 22.84 -3.95 9.92
N VAL A 171 23.34 -2.99 10.69
CA VAL A 171 24.33 -2.02 10.23
C VAL A 171 25.71 -2.66 10.38
N PHE A 172 26.44 -2.80 9.27
CA PHE A 172 27.88 -3.05 9.24
C PHE A 172 28.65 -1.74 9.47
#